data_AF-A0A522DTF3-F1
#
_entry.id   AF-A0A522DTF3-F1
#
_cell.length_a   1.000
_cell.length_b   1.000
_cell.length_c   1.000
_cell.angle_alpha   90.00
_cell.angle_beta   90.00
_cell.angle_gamma   90.00
#
_symmetry.space_group_name_H-M   'P 1'
#
loop_
_entity.id
_entity.type
_entity.pdbx_description
1 polymer ?
#
loop_
_entity_poly.entity_id
_entity_poly.type
_entity_poly.pdbx_seq_one_letter_code
_entity_poly.pdbx_strand_id
1 'polypeptide(L)'
;MSDAFDADVIIYASTDTQTGSALRKLIDEVVGPLGSVVLLPETLSKPLRDANASECEAIRRLLSRFDLKEVDLEIADAAATLAAKYRLRAADAIHLATAVVWGAERFHTNNRKDFGPHIQEVEVVWPATS
;
A
#
# COMPACT_ATOMS: atom_id res chain seq x y z
N MET A 1 -1.23 13.31 -10.85
CA MET A 1 -2.02 12.66 -9.80
C MET A 1 -1.40 11.31 -9.55
N SER A 2 -0.67 11.18 -8.45
CA SER A 2 -0.07 9.92 -8.02
C SER A 2 -0.80 9.44 -6.78
N ASP A 3 -1.31 8.22 -6.83
CA ASP A 3 -1.97 7.57 -5.71
C ASP A 3 -1.02 6.52 -5.14
N ALA A 4 -0.92 6.44 -3.81
CA ALA A 4 -0.11 5.46 -3.10
C ALA A 4 -0.99 4.35 -2.50
N PHE A 5 -0.45 3.14 -2.39
CA PHE A 5 -1.20 1.97 -1.92
C PHE A 5 -0.50 1.23 -0.79
N ASP A 6 -1.31 0.75 0.15
CA ASP A 6 -0.93 -0.14 1.23
C ASP A 6 -0.93 -1.62 0.78
N ALA A 7 -0.27 -2.48 1.56
CA ALA A 7 -0.11 -3.91 1.25
C ALA A 7 -1.44 -4.65 1.19
N ASP A 8 -2.41 -4.28 2.03
CA ASP A 8 -3.70 -4.95 2.08
C ASP A 8 -4.49 -4.78 0.78
N VAL A 9 -4.46 -3.61 0.16
CA VAL A 9 -5.08 -3.36 -1.15
C VAL A 9 -4.47 -4.26 -2.22
N ILE A 10 -3.15 -4.45 -2.22
CA ILE A 10 -2.45 -5.33 -3.16
C ILE A 10 -2.82 -6.81 -2.93
N ILE A 11 -2.90 -7.23 -1.65
CA ILE A 11 -3.31 -8.59 -1.29
C ILE A 11 -4.75 -8.85 -1.75
N TYR A 12 -5.69 -7.94 -1.48
CA TYR A 12 -7.07 -8.14 -1.96
C TYR A 12 -7.16 -8.08 -3.48
N ALA A 13 -6.41 -7.19 -4.14
CA ALA A 13 -6.32 -7.09 -5.58
C ALA A 13 -5.69 -8.33 -6.24
N SER A 14 -4.98 -9.20 -5.51
CA SER A 14 -4.47 -10.46 -6.08
C SER A 14 -5.50 -11.58 -6.09
N THR A 15 -6.61 -11.43 -5.34
CA THR A 15 -7.65 -12.48 -5.21
C THR A 15 -8.62 -12.51 -6.40
N ASP A 16 -9.11 -13.70 -6.75
CA ASP A 16 -10.15 -13.86 -7.78
C ASP A 16 -11.56 -13.65 -7.21
N THR A 17 -11.79 -12.45 -6.67
CA THR A 17 -13.09 -12.04 -6.11
C THR A 17 -13.61 -10.79 -6.83
N GLN A 18 -14.90 -10.48 -6.69
CA GLN A 18 -15.48 -9.24 -7.22
C GLN A 18 -14.73 -8.01 -6.69
N THR A 19 -14.42 -8.00 -5.39
CA THR A 19 -13.63 -6.95 -4.73
C THR A 19 -12.21 -6.89 -5.31
N GLY A 20 -11.54 -8.04 -5.47
CA GLY A 20 -10.22 -8.10 -6.07
C GLY A 20 -10.19 -7.55 -7.49
N SER A 21 -11.20 -7.85 -8.31
CA SER A 21 -11.36 -7.29 -9.66
C SER A 21 -11.55 -5.78 -9.66
N ALA A 22 -12.38 -5.26 -8.74
CA ALA A 22 -12.57 -3.82 -8.59
C ALA A 22 -11.29 -3.09 -8.16
N LEU A 23 -10.53 -3.66 -7.22
CA LEU A 23 -9.26 -3.08 -6.76
C LEU A 23 -8.16 -3.14 -7.84
N ARG A 24 -8.11 -4.21 -8.64
CA ARG A 24 -7.24 -4.23 -9.82
C ARG A 24 -7.61 -3.12 -10.78
N LYS A 25 -8.89 -2.98 -11.12
CA LYS A 25 -9.34 -1.90 -12.00
C LYS A 25 -8.97 -0.52 -11.46
N LEU A 26 -9.12 -0.29 -10.16
CA LEU A 26 -8.68 0.95 -9.50
C LEU A 26 -7.18 1.20 -9.69
N ILE A 27 -6.33 0.21 -9.40
CA ILE A 27 -4.87 0.30 -9.60
C ILE A 27 -4.56 0.60 -11.08
N ASP A 28 -5.30 -0.01 -12.00
CA ASP A 28 -5.10 0.13 -13.43
C ASP A 28 -5.41 1.53 -13.97
N GLU A 29 -6.33 2.25 -13.33
CA GLU A 29 -6.72 3.61 -13.67
C GLU A 29 -5.70 4.65 -13.17
N VAL A 30 -4.87 4.29 -12.20
CA VAL A 30 -3.80 5.16 -11.67
C VAL A 30 -2.56 5.08 -12.56
N VAL A 31 -2.11 6.21 -13.07
CA VAL A 31 -0.86 6.32 -13.83
C VAL A 31 0.31 6.38 -12.84
N GLY A 32 1.16 5.36 -12.85
CA GLY A 32 2.33 5.27 -11.96
C GLY A 32 1.94 5.13 -10.48
N PRO A 33 1.22 4.07 -10.08
CA PRO A 33 0.83 3.88 -8.69
C PRO A 33 2.08 3.77 -7.80
N LEU A 34 2.07 4.51 -6.69
CA LEU A 34 3.20 4.60 -5.77
C LEU A 34 3.10 3.55 -4.66
N GLY A 35 4.24 3.11 -4.17
CA GLY A 35 4.32 2.22 -3.01
C GLY A 35 5.73 2.14 -2.44
N SER A 36 5.84 1.66 -1.20
CA SER A 36 7.15 1.35 -0.61
C SER A 36 7.65 0.00 -1.09
N VAL A 37 8.98 -0.18 -1.19
CA VAL A 37 9.59 -1.52 -1.34
C VAL A 37 9.19 -2.50 -0.23
N VAL A 38 8.71 -2.01 0.92
CA VAL A 38 8.16 -2.82 2.02
C VAL A 38 6.89 -3.58 1.62
N LEU A 39 6.19 -3.17 0.55
CA LEU A 39 5.09 -3.96 -0.02
C LEU A 39 5.55 -5.37 -0.43
N LEU A 40 6.80 -5.55 -0.87
CA LEU A 40 7.31 -6.86 -1.29
C LEU A 40 7.27 -7.90 -0.17
N PRO A 41 7.94 -7.70 0.99
CA PRO A 41 7.86 -8.68 2.08
C PRO A 41 6.45 -8.80 2.66
N GLU A 42 5.63 -7.76 2.72
CA GLU A 42 4.28 -7.87 3.29
C GLU A 42 3.32 -8.67 2.44
N THR A 43 3.38 -8.49 1.12
CA THR A 43 2.49 -9.17 0.18
C THR A 43 2.98 -10.59 -0.16
N LEU A 44 4.30 -10.81 -0.25
CA LEU A 44 4.87 -12.09 -0.72
C LEU A 44 5.18 -13.09 0.40
N SER A 45 5.35 -12.66 1.66
CA SER A 45 5.82 -13.57 2.73
C SER A 45 4.89 -14.78 2.95
N LYS A 46 3.58 -14.58 2.91
CA LYS A 46 2.60 -15.66 3.08
C LYS A 46 2.61 -16.63 1.89
N PRO A 47 2.39 -16.20 0.64
CA PRO A 47 2.37 -17.14 -0.49
C PRO A 47 3.71 -17.84 -0.72
N LEU A 48 4.85 -17.21 -0.39
CA LEU A 48 6.15 -17.89 -0.40
C LEU A 48 6.24 -19.01 0.64
N ARG A 49 5.74 -18.76 1.86
CA ARG A 49 5.69 -19.78 2.93
C ARG A 49 4.78 -20.94 2.57
N ASP A 50 3.67 -20.65 1.91
CA ASP A 50 2.66 -21.62 1.50
C ASP A 50 3.02 -22.32 0.16
N ALA A 51 4.18 -21.99 -0.42
CA ALA A 51 4.62 -22.46 -1.75
C ALA A 51 3.58 -22.20 -2.87
N ASN A 52 2.79 -21.13 -2.74
CA ASN A 52 1.75 -20.74 -3.67
C ASN A 52 2.34 -19.90 -4.82
N ALA A 53 2.89 -20.58 -5.83
CA ALA A 53 3.55 -19.92 -6.96
C ALA A 53 2.61 -19.01 -7.77
N SER A 54 1.34 -19.40 -7.96
CA SER A 54 0.38 -18.60 -8.73
C SER A 54 0.03 -17.28 -8.03
N GLU A 55 -0.14 -17.29 -6.71
CA GLU A 55 -0.37 -16.07 -5.93
C GLU A 55 0.87 -15.17 -5.92
N CYS A 56 2.07 -15.75 -5.82
CA CYS A 56 3.32 -15.00 -5.96
C CYS A 56 3.42 -14.30 -7.32
N GLU A 57 3.10 -15.00 -8.41
CA GLU A 57 3.10 -14.42 -9.76
C GLU A 57 2.05 -13.33 -9.93
N ALA A 58 0.85 -13.52 -9.39
CA ALA A 58 -0.22 -12.52 -9.42
C ALA A 58 0.20 -11.22 -8.71
N ILE A 59 0.75 -11.33 -7.49
CA ILE A 59 1.25 -10.18 -6.72
C ILE A 59 2.41 -9.49 -7.44
N ARG A 60 3.39 -10.24 -7.94
CA ARG A 60 4.53 -9.66 -8.67
C ARG A 60 4.09 -8.93 -9.94
N ARG A 61 3.09 -9.45 -10.66
CA ARG A 61 2.50 -8.78 -11.83
C ARG A 61 1.78 -7.49 -11.48
N LEU A 62 1.13 -7.41 -10.32
CA LEU A 62 0.54 -6.16 -9.83
C LEU A 62 1.66 -5.16 -9.49
N LEU A 63 2.61 -5.57 -8.67
CA LEU A 63 3.72 -4.71 -8.21
C LEU A 63 4.65 -4.26 -9.35
N SER A 64 4.75 -4.98 -10.46
CA SER A 64 5.57 -4.53 -11.60
C SER A 64 5.05 -3.26 -12.28
N ARG A 65 3.84 -2.82 -11.92
CA ARG A 65 3.23 -1.57 -12.40
C ARG A 65 3.51 -0.39 -11.47
N PHE A 66 3.99 -0.68 -10.26
CA PHE A 66 4.21 0.31 -9.23
C PHE A 66 5.57 0.98 -9.39
N ASP A 67 5.59 2.28 -9.13
CA ASP A 67 6.81 3.02 -8.87
C ASP A 67 7.16 2.83 -7.38
N LEU A 68 7.92 1.75 -7.12
CA LEU A 68 8.33 1.36 -5.77
C LEU A 68 9.50 2.23 -5.28
N LYS A 69 9.30 2.86 -4.13
CA LYS A 69 10.27 3.75 -3.49
C LYS A 69 11.06 3.02 -2.41
N GLU A 70 12.38 3.18 -2.44
CA GLU A 70 13.27 2.71 -1.38
C GLU A 70 12.97 3.43 -0.07
N VAL A 71 13.24 2.77 1.06
CA VAL A 71 13.14 3.42 2.38
C VAL A 71 14.52 3.96 2.74
N ASP A 72 14.71 5.25 2.51
CA ASP A 72 15.90 5.99 2.93
C ASP A 72 15.71 6.64 4.30
N LEU A 73 16.69 7.45 4.72
CA LEU A 73 16.64 8.13 6.02
C LEU A 73 15.49 9.15 6.10
N GLU A 74 15.17 9.84 5.00
CA GLU A 74 14.08 10.81 4.98
C GLU A 74 12.73 10.13 5.21
N ILE A 75 12.47 9.02 4.51
CA ILE A 75 11.25 8.22 4.71
C ILE A 75 11.24 7.59 6.11
N ALA A 76 12.38 7.12 6.61
CA ALA A 76 12.46 6.51 7.94
C ALA A 76 12.17 7.52 9.07
N ASP A 77 12.70 8.74 8.98
CA ASP A 77 12.46 9.81 9.96
C ASP A 77 11.01 10.32 9.89
N ALA A 78 10.46 10.47 8.69
CA ALA A 78 9.05 10.77 8.49
C ALA A 78 8.15 9.67 9.06
N ALA A 79 8.48 8.39 8.83
CA ALA A 79 7.77 7.25 9.38
C ALA A 79 7.81 7.24 10.91
N ALA A 80 8.97 7.51 11.53
CA ALA A 80 9.08 7.59 12.99
C ALA A 80 8.18 8.69 13.58
N THR A 81 8.13 9.85 12.92
CA THR A 81 7.28 10.98 13.32
C THR A 81 5.79 10.62 13.21
N LEU A 82 5.38 10.05 12.07
CA LEU A 82 4.00 9.65 11.82
C LEU A 82 3.57 8.49 12.73
N ALA A 83 4.46 7.52 12.98
CA ALA A 83 4.23 6.42 13.91
C ALA A 83 3.96 6.94 15.33
N ALA A 84 4.75 7.91 15.81
CA ALA A 84 4.53 8.51 17.12
C ALA A 84 3.21 9.31 17.18
N LYS A 85 2.93 10.10 16.13
CA LYS A 85 1.73 10.95 16.04
C LYS A 85 0.44 10.14 15.99
N TYR A 86 0.43 9.07 15.20
CA TYR A 86 -0.77 8.30 14.88
C TYR A 86 -0.81 6.90 15.51
N ARG A 87 0.21 6.55 16.29
CA ARG A 87 0.36 5.23 16.94
C ARG A 87 0.36 4.07 15.94
N LEU A 88 0.90 4.31 14.75
CA LEU A 88 1.02 3.32 13.68
C LEU A 88 2.17 2.35 13.98
N ARG A 89 2.06 1.12 13.45
CA ARG A 89 3.18 0.19 13.42
C ARG A 89 4.20 0.65 12.40
N ALA A 90 5.43 0.16 12.52
CA ALA A 90 6.54 0.58 11.65
C ALA A 90 6.22 0.45 10.16
N ALA A 91 5.65 -0.67 9.72
CA ALA A 91 5.32 -0.88 8.30
C ALA A 91 4.21 0.08 7.82
N ASP A 92 3.11 0.19 8.56
CA ASP A 92 2.01 1.14 8.27
C ASP A 92 2.54 2.58 8.18
N ALA A 93 3.42 2.97 9.10
CA ALA A 93 4.04 4.29 9.10
C ALA A 93 4.98 4.52 7.92
N ILE A 94 5.69 3.49 7.45
CA ILE A 94 6.54 3.56 6.26
C ILE A 94 5.70 3.77 5.00
N HIS A 95 4.57 3.07 4.84
CA HIS A 95 3.69 3.29 3.69
C HIS A 95 3.13 4.70 3.67
N LEU A 96 2.66 5.19 4.82
CA LEU A 96 2.18 6.56 4.95
C LEU A 96 3.28 7.57 4.67
N ALA A 97 4.45 7.40 5.27
CA ALA A 97 5.59 8.28 5.04
C ALA A 97 6.01 8.30 3.57
N THR A 98 6.03 7.14 2.91
CA THR A 98 6.34 7.04 1.48
C THR A 98 5.33 7.86 0.66
N ALA A 99 4.03 7.71 0.95
CA ALA A 99 2.98 8.48 0.28
C ALA A 99 3.16 9.98 0.47
N VAL A 100 3.44 10.42 1.71
CA VAL A 100 3.59 11.84 2.07
C VAL A 100 4.84 12.45 1.45
N VAL A 101 6.00 11.81 1.59
CA VAL A 101 7.29 12.30 1.07
C VAL A 101 7.26 12.41 -0.46
N TRP A 102 6.63 11.44 -1.14
CA TRP A 102 6.51 11.46 -2.60
C TRP A 102 5.30 12.24 -3.12
N GLY A 103 4.59 12.95 -2.25
CA GLY A 103 3.51 13.86 -2.64
C GLY A 103 2.31 13.15 -3.28
N ALA A 104 1.98 11.94 -2.82
CA ALA A 104 0.76 11.26 -3.25
C ALA A 104 -0.47 12.10 -2.87
N GLU A 105 -1.45 12.15 -3.77
CA GLU A 105 -2.72 12.85 -3.51
C GLU A 105 -3.61 12.01 -2.60
N ARG A 106 -3.65 10.70 -2.86
CA ARG A 106 -4.45 9.71 -2.13
C ARG A 106 -3.60 8.56 -1.64
N PHE A 107 -3.91 8.06 -0.45
CA PHE A 107 -3.36 6.84 0.13
C PHE A 107 -4.47 5.80 0.30
N HIS A 108 -4.39 4.71 -0.46
CA HIS A 108 -5.38 3.64 -0.48
C HIS A 108 -5.00 2.53 0.51
N THR A 109 -5.85 2.31 1.50
CA THR A 109 -5.72 1.24 2.51
C THR A 109 -7.11 0.73 2.90
N ASN A 110 -7.24 -0.55 3.26
CA ASN A 110 -8.47 -1.05 3.90
C ASN A 110 -8.34 -1.10 5.44
N ASN A 111 -7.18 -0.72 6.01
CA ASN A 111 -6.96 -0.65 7.45
C ASN A 111 -7.59 0.60 8.09
N ARG A 112 -8.94 0.61 8.15
CA ARG A 112 -9.73 1.68 8.80
C ARG A 112 -9.44 1.88 10.28
N LYS A 113 -8.87 0.87 10.94
CA LYS A 113 -8.61 0.89 12.37
C LYS A 113 -7.45 1.83 12.68
N ASP A 114 -6.36 1.69 11.92
CA ASP A 114 -5.13 2.43 12.16
C ASP A 114 -5.08 3.71 11.28
N PHE A 115 -5.72 3.70 10.11
CA PHE A 115 -5.87 4.86 9.25
C PHE A 115 -7.28 5.42 9.30
N GLY A 116 -7.50 6.39 10.18
CA GLY A 116 -8.76 7.12 10.31
C GLY A 116 -8.74 8.52 9.66
N PRO A 117 -9.84 9.28 9.74
CA PRO A 117 -9.96 10.62 9.15
C PRO A 117 -9.10 11.70 9.85
N HIS A 118 -8.28 11.29 10.83
CA HIS A 118 -7.40 12.17 11.59
C HIS A 118 -5.98 12.26 11.00
N ILE A 119 -5.68 11.46 9.98
CA ILE A 119 -4.51 11.64 9.10
C ILE A 119 -4.73 12.93 8.30
N GLN A 120 -3.74 13.82 8.28
CA GLN A 120 -3.88 15.15 7.70
C GLN A 120 -2.95 15.40 6.52
N GLU A 121 -1.94 14.55 6.35
CA GLU A 121 -0.85 14.73 5.39
C GLU A 121 -1.23 14.27 3.98
N VAL A 122 -2.18 13.35 3.85
CA VAL A 122 -2.66 12.78 2.58
C VAL A 122 -4.13 12.38 2.70
N GLU A 123 -4.88 12.41 1.59
CA GLU A 123 -6.26 11.91 1.57
C GLU A 123 -6.25 10.38 1.72
N VAL A 124 -6.77 9.86 2.82
CA VAL A 124 -6.93 8.41 3.02
C VAL A 124 -8.21 7.93 2.34
N VAL A 125 -8.08 6.95 1.46
CA VAL A 125 -9.19 6.33 0.72
C VAL A 125 -9.31 4.86 1.12
N TRP A 126 -10.54 4.41 1.36
CA TRP A 126 -10.84 3.01 1.70
C TRP A 126 -11.65 2.36 0.57
N PRO A 127 -10.99 1.76 -0.43
CA PRO A 127 -11.65 1.32 -1.66
C PRO A 127 -12.52 0.07 -1.49
N ALA A 128 -12.32 -0.73 -0.43
CA ALA A 128 -13.25 -1.79 -0.09
C ALA A 128 -14.51 -1.23 0.61
N THR A 129 -15.51 -0.88 -0.20
CA THR A 129 -16.91 -0.88 0.24
C THR A 129 -17.71 -1.70 -0.77
N SER A 130 -18.01 -2.93 -0.37
CA SER A 130 -19.16 -3.71 -0.87
C SER A 130 -20.04 -4.00 0.33
#